data_AF-A0A871R4Q6-F1
#
_entry.id   AF-A0A871R4Q6-F1
#
_cell.length_a   1.000
_cell.length_b   1.000
_cell.length_c   1.000
_cell.angle_alpha   90.00
_cell.angle_beta   90.00
_cell.angle_gamma   90.00
#
_symmetry.space_group_name_H-M   'P 1'
#
loop_
_entity.id
_entity.type
_entity.pdbx_description
1 polymer ?
#
loop_
_entity_poly.entity_id
_entity_poly.type
_entity_poly.pdbx_seq_one_letter_code
_entity_poly.pdbx_strand_id
1 'polypeptide(L)'
;MSGKVKTVEDGNLPASVYLDSIRNGARVINGKLLSKGYFSTKVDRLQKLLFLSTDYDVLMDDKENASDPHLGPKVYENDRNIINIIYSMLDAIEVSVLYKESVLKQKADKEAEVTELKGKVRRMEDRLNLKEKGLLAFGRDALKTKLQIEELQKRVKDLIEKNGELERSLATYSSDAERKLRRSHMEIERLSERLSNRTRRIQDFDRQYREYEPERKRQHSDQNNDDNDAATLAEHADMLGNELLRLLCFCQKAVDFLQRYNDSTLDLRFSTIGAHEDLQLPKTFIPTEQDLLKFDSRKCDLAVLDQRFVTLLRQVENEKSDDTFRFRRGGKEQQLLKENAILRKKLADKDKEIANLKKLVPHTDEKAMSRTMSLP
;
A
#
# COMPACT_ATOMS: atom_id res chain seq x y z
N MET A 1 -32.11 -63.25 -2.49
CA MET A 1 -33.21 -64.07 -1.93
C MET A 1 -33.13 -65.44 -2.57
N SER A 2 -32.87 -66.48 -1.75
CA SER A 2 -32.71 -67.87 -2.22
C SER A 2 -34.09 -68.47 -2.48
N GLY A 3 -34.51 -68.49 -3.75
CA GLY A 3 -35.71 -69.19 -4.18
C GLY A 3 -35.40 -70.67 -4.33
N LYS A 4 -35.93 -71.51 -3.43
CA LYS A 4 -35.93 -72.97 -3.56
C LYS A 4 -36.54 -73.35 -4.91
N VAL A 5 -35.75 -73.97 -5.78
CA VAL A 5 -36.23 -74.65 -6.99
C VAL A 5 -37.09 -75.83 -6.52
N LYS A 6 -38.41 -75.70 -6.66
CA LYS A 6 -39.32 -76.85 -6.52
C LYS A 6 -39.03 -77.78 -7.70
N THR A 7 -38.51 -78.97 -7.42
CA THR A 7 -38.55 -80.10 -8.35
C THR A 7 -40.01 -80.47 -8.54
N VAL A 8 -40.54 -80.12 -9.71
CA VAL A 8 -41.88 -80.54 -10.15
C VAL A 8 -41.78 -82.01 -10.52
N GLU A 9 -42.59 -82.84 -9.88
CA GLU A 9 -42.72 -84.26 -10.17
C GLU A 9 -43.13 -84.47 -11.64
N ASP A 10 -42.52 -85.48 -12.27
CA ASP A 10 -42.74 -85.91 -13.65
C ASP A 10 -44.19 -86.37 -13.87
N GLY A 11 -45.08 -85.41 -14.12
CA GLY A 11 -46.30 -85.63 -14.87
C GLY A 11 -46.00 -85.36 -16.34
N ASN A 12 -46.28 -86.33 -17.22
CA ASN A 12 -46.14 -86.26 -18.69
C ASN A 12 -46.74 -84.97 -19.27
N LEU A 13 -45.96 -83.89 -19.26
CA LEU A 13 -46.23 -82.70 -20.03
C LEU A 13 -45.87 -83.02 -21.48
N PRO A 14 -46.74 -82.70 -22.46
CA PRO A 14 -46.46 -83.00 -23.85
C PRO A 14 -45.14 -82.33 -24.26
N ALA A 15 -44.31 -83.04 -25.04
CA ALA A 15 -43.00 -82.57 -25.51
C ALA A 15 -43.06 -81.16 -26.17
N SER A 16 -44.23 -80.77 -26.68
CA SER A 16 -44.51 -79.43 -27.20
C SER A 16 -44.30 -78.30 -26.18
N VAL A 17 -44.67 -78.49 -24.91
CA VAL A 17 -44.55 -77.45 -23.87
C VAL A 17 -43.10 -77.20 -23.48
N TYR A 18 -42.29 -78.26 -23.49
CA TYR A 18 -40.85 -78.18 -23.25
C TYR A 18 -40.18 -77.42 -24.40
N LEU A 19 -40.45 -77.79 -25.65
CA LEU A 19 -39.89 -77.12 -26.83
C LEU A 19 -40.26 -75.63 -26.90
N ASP A 20 -41.47 -75.25 -26.50
CA ASP A 20 -41.88 -73.84 -26.45
C ASP A 20 -41.08 -73.03 -25.43
N SER A 21 -40.66 -73.65 -24.31
CA SER A 21 -39.78 -73.02 -23.32
C SER A 21 -38.40 -72.69 -23.89
N ILE A 22 -37.81 -73.61 -24.65
CA ILE A 22 -36.52 -73.39 -25.34
C ILE A 22 -36.66 -72.35 -26.43
N ARG A 23 -37.72 -72.40 -27.25
CA ARG A 23 -38.00 -71.38 -28.27
C ARG A 23 -38.14 -69.99 -27.67
N ASN A 24 -38.82 -69.88 -26.52
CA ASN A 24 -38.96 -68.62 -25.81
C ASN A 24 -37.61 -68.14 -25.23
N GLY A 25 -36.83 -69.03 -24.60
CA GLY A 25 -35.49 -68.70 -24.10
C GLY A 25 -34.54 -68.26 -25.20
N ALA A 26 -34.50 -68.98 -26.32
CA ALA A 26 -33.73 -68.64 -27.50
C ALA A 26 -34.16 -67.29 -28.09
N ARG A 27 -35.47 -67.01 -28.16
CA ARG A 27 -35.98 -65.71 -28.62
C ARG A 27 -35.55 -64.57 -27.71
N VAL A 28 -35.58 -64.76 -26.39
CA VAL A 28 -35.13 -63.74 -25.42
C VAL A 28 -33.64 -63.47 -25.56
N ILE A 29 -32.81 -64.50 -25.66
CA ILE A 29 -31.36 -64.37 -25.83
C ILE A 29 -31.03 -63.70 -27.16
N ASN A 30 -31.61 -64.17 -28.26
CA ASN A 30 -31.41 -63.59 -29.59
C ASN A 30 -31.90 -62.13 -29.61
N GLY A 31 -33.02 -61.82 -28.96
CA GLY A 31 -33.52 -60.46 -28.80
C GLY A 31 -32.55 -59.56 -28.04
N LYS A 32 -32.00 -60.04 -26.92
CA LYS A 32 -30.97 -59.33 -26.15
C LYS A 32 -29.72 -59.09 -27.01
N LEU A 33 -29.18 -60.13 -27.66
CA LEU A 33 -27.97 -60.04 -28.47
C LEU A 33 -28.13 -59.12 -29.69
N LEU A 34 -29.30 -59.14 -30.33
CA LEU A 34 -29.65 -58.22 -31.42
C LEU A 34 -29.78 -56.77 -30.93
N SER A 35 -30.46 -56.53 -29.81
CA SER A 35 -30.64 -55.16 -29.27
C SER A 35 -29.32 -54.49 -28.88
N LYS A 36 -28.31 -55.29 -28.51
CA LYS A 36 -26.96 -54.82 -28.19
C LYS A 36 -26.04 -54.76 -29.42
N GLY A 37 -26.51 -55.17 -30.59
CA GLY A 37 -25.75 -55.13 -31.84
C GLY A 37 -24.66 -56.17 -31.97
N TYR A 38 -24.65 -57.22 -31.12
CA TYR A 38 -23.70 -58.34 -31.25
C TYR A 38 -23.96 -59.17 -32.51
N PHE A 39 -25.22 -59.20 -32.98
CA PHE A 39 -25.62 -59.84 -34.23
C PHE A 39 -26.28 -58.87 -35.19
N SER A 40 -26.12 -59.12 -36.50
CA SER A 40 -26.70 -58.29 -37.55
C SER A 40 -28.16 -58.66 -37.83
N THR A 41 -28.98 -57.66 -38.12
CA THR A 41 -30.35 -57.82 -38.65
C THR A 41 -30.39 -58.04 -40.16
N LYS A 42 -29.25 -57.94 -40.85
CA LYS A 42 -29.15 -58.18 -42.30
C LYS A 42 -29.29 -59.68 -42.58
N VAL A 43 -30.23 -60.03 -43.46
CA VAL A 43 -30.57 -61.41 -43.83
C VAL A 43 -29.34 -62.20 -44.30
N ASP A 44 -28.41 -61.54 -45.01
CA ASP A 44 -27.22 -62.18 -45.58
C ASP A 44 -26.08 -62.43 -44.56
N ARG A 45 -26.22 -61.98 -43.30
CA ARG A 45 -25.20 -62.12 -42.24
C ARG A 45 -25.80 -62.54 -40.89
N LEU A 46 -26.95 -63.20 -40.94
CA LEU A 46 -27.79 -63.47 -39.78
C LEU A 46 -27.18 -64.61 -38.93
N GLN A 47 -26.21 -64.28 -38.08
CA GLN A 47 -25.71 -65.18 -37.04
C GLN A 47 -26.71 -65.17 -35.88
N LYS A 48 -27.76 -65.99 -35.95
CA LYS A 48 -28.63 -66.25 -34.79
C LYS A 48 -28.10 -67.45 -34.02
N LEU A 49 -28.30 -67.47 -32.71
CA LEU A 49 -28.09 -68.69 -31.95
C LEU A 49 -29.20 -69.67 -32.31
N LEU A 50 -28.78 -70.81 -32.87
CA LEU A 50 -29.61 -71.95 -33.22
C LEU A 50 -29.40 -73.04 -32.16
N PHE A 51 -30.46 -73.73 -31.78
CA PHE A 51 -30.41 -74.81 -30.79
C PHE A 51 -30.81 -76.14 -31.42
N LEU A 52 -30.15 -77.24 -31.04
CA LEU A 52 -30.38 -78.56 -31.62
C LEU A 52 -31.81 -79.06 -31.41
N SER A 53 -32.44 -78.69 -30.30
CA SER A 53 -33.83 -79.06 -29.99
C SER A 53 -34.89 -78.26 -30.75
N THR A 54 -34.55 -77.10 -31.33
CA THR A 54 -35.53 -76.24 -32.01
C THR A 54 -35.25 -76.02 -33.48
N ASP A 55 -33.98 -76.06 -33.89
CA ASP A 55 -33.49 -75.70 -35.21
C ASP A 55 -32.72 -76.86 -35.88
N TYR A 56 -33.06 -78.09 -35.52
CA TYR A 56 -32.45 -79.31 -36.05
C TYR A 56 -32.36 -79.31 -37.58
N ASP A 57 -33.46 -78.94 -38.25
CA ASP A 57 -33.59 -78.91 -39.71
C ASP A 57 -32.63 -77.92 -40.38
N VAL A 58 -32.19 -76.88 -39.65
CA VAL A 58 -31.27 -75.84 -40.15
C VAL A 58 -29.82 -76.20 -39.84
N LEU A 59 -29.59 -76.99 -38.77
CA LEU A 59 -28.25 -77.41 -38.35
C LEU A 59 -27.78 -78.69 -39.06
N MET A 60 -28.70 -79.51 -39.55
CA MET A 60 -28.42 -80.79 -40.21
C MET A 60 -28.89 -80.72 -41.67
N ASP A 61 -28.14 -80.00 -42.52
CA ASP A 61 -28.42 -79.88 -43.96
C ASP A 61 -28.24 -81.21 -44.73
N ASP A 62 -27.48 -82.17 -44.18
CA ASP A 62 -27.19 -83.47 -44.79
C ASP A 62 -28.24 -84.54 -44.41
N LYS A 63 -29.38 -84.52 -45.11
CA LYS A 63 -30.53 -85.41 -44.90
C LYS A 63 -30.28 -86.91 -45.17
N GLU A 64 -29.09 -87.33 -45.56
CA GLU A 64 -28.83 -88.71 -46.00
C GLU A 64 -28.46 -89.70 -44.88
N ASN A 65 -28.19 -89.26 -43.65
CA ASN A 65 -27.89 -90.17 -42.52
C ASN A 65 -28.66 -89.87 -41.22
N ALA A 66 -29.65 -88.98 -41.24
CA ALA A 66 -30.43 -88.66 -40.06
C ALA A 66 -31.49 -89.74 -39.82
N SER A 67 -31.11 -90.82 -39.10
CA SER A 67 -32.08 -91.59 -38.33
C SER A 67 -32.88 -90.57 -37.52
N ASP A 68 -34.19 -90.44 -37.73
CA ASP A 68 -35.05 -89.56 -36.95
C ASP A 68 -35.20 -90.16 -35.54
N PRO A 69 -34.71 -89.53 -34.45
CA PRO A 69 -34.80 -90.17 -33.15
C PRO A 69 -35.12 -89.12 -32.10
N HIS A 70 -36.40 -88.85 -31.88
CA HIS A 70 -36.94 -88.19 -30.68
C HIS A 70 -35.86 -87.53 -29.81
N LEU A 71 -35.56 -86.26 -30.11
CA LEU A 71 -34.71 -85.38 -29.31
C LEU A 71 -34.82 -85.77 -27.84
N GLY A 72 -33.85 -86.54 -27.37
CA GLY A 72 -33.97 -87.20 -26.08
C GLY A 72 -34.05 -86.15 -24.97
N PRO A 73 -34.62 -86.49 -23.80
CA PRO A 73 -34.72 -85.54 -22.68
C PRO A 73 -33.36 -84.93 -22.31
N LYS A 74 -32.26 -85.65 -22.54
CA LYS A 74 -30.88 -85.17 -22.36
C LYS A 74 -30.49 -84.01 -23.29
N VAL A 75 -30.88 -84.04 -24.56
CA VAL A 75 -30.55 -82.96 -25.51
C VAL A 75 -31.34 -81.70 -25.18
N TYR A 76 -32.61 -81.87 -24.81
CA TYR A 76 -33.44 -80.79 -24.30
C TYR A 76 -32.87 -80.15 -23.03
N GLU A 77 -32.44 -80.97 -22.06
CA GLU A 77 -31.85 -80.49 -20.81
C GLU A 77 -30.52 -79.76 -21.07
N ASN A 78 -29.71 -80.25 -22.00
CA ASN A 78 -28.49 -79.58 -22.45
C ASN A 78 -28.78 -78.21 -23.06
N ASP A 79 -29.73 -78.10 -23.99
CA ASP A 79 -30.10 -76.81 -24.58
C ASP A 79 -30.68 -75.85 -23.54
N ARG A 80 -31.50 -76.36 -22.60
CA ARG A 80 -32.01 -75.57 -21.48
C ARG A 80 -30.87 -75.02 -20.62
N ASN A 81 -29.89 -75.86 -20.30
CA ASN A 81 -28.72 -75.47 -19.52
C ASN A 81 -27.87 -74.44 -20.27
N ILE A 82 -27.65 -74.63 -21.57
CA ILE A 82 -26.92 -73.67 -22.42
C ILE A 82 -27.65 -72.32 -22.46
N ILE A 83 -28.97 -72.31 -22.65
CA ILE A 83 -29.78 -71.08 -22.61
C ILE A 83 -29.63 -70.37 -21.26
N ASN A 84 -29.75 -71.09 -20.15
CA ASN A 84 -29.61 -70.50 -18.82
C ASN A 84 -28.18 -69.94 -18.58
N ILE A 85 -27.16 -70.66 -19.03
CA ILE A 85 -25.77 -70.25 -18.95
C ILE A 85 -25.54 -68.97 -19.79
N ILE A 86 -26.01 -68.93 -21.03
CA ILE A 86 -25.89 -67.75 -21.90
C ILE A 86 -26.65 -66.56 -21.30
N TYR A 87 -27.87 -66.77 -20.83
CA TYR A 87 -28.67 -65.72 -20.22
C TYR A 87 -28.01 -65.14 -18.96
N SER A 88 -27.52 -65.99 -18.07
CA SER A 88 -26.82 -65.55 -16.85
C SER A 88 -25.50 -64.83 -17.15
N MET A 89 -24.76 -65.27 -18.18
CA MET A 89 -23.56 -64.56 -18.64
C MET A 89 -23.90 -63.18 -19.22
N LEU A 90 -24.97 -63.08 -20.03
CA LEU A 90 -25.42 -61.80 -20.56
C LEU A 90 -25.83 -60.83 -19.46
N ASP A 91 -26.60 -61.31 -18.48
CA ASP A 91 -27.02 -60.51 -17.33
C ASP A 91 -25.82 -60.03 -16.49
N ALA A 92 -24.84 -60.90 -16.27
CA ALA A 92 -23.60 -60.55 -15.58
C ALA A 92 -22.77 -59.49 -16.35
N ILE A 93 -22.72 -59.59 -17.68
CA ILE A 93 -22.06 -58.59 -18.54
C ILE A 93 -22.81 -57.25 -18.46
N GLU A 94 -24.15 -57.26 -18.50
CA GLU A 94 -24.97 -56.05 -18.39
C GLU A 94 -24.72 -55.32 -17.05
N VAL A 95 -24.73 -56.07 -15.95
CA VAL A 95 -24.41 -55.52 -14.62
C VAL A 95 -22.97 -54.97 -14.58
N SER A 96 -22.01 -55.67 -15.19
CA SER A 96 -20.62 -55.21 -15.26
C SER A 96 -20.46 -53.91 -16.06
N VAL A 97 -21.16 -53.77 -17.18
CA VAL A 97 -21.14 -52.54 -18.00
C VAL A 97 -21.73 -51.37 -17.23
N LEU A 98 -22.92 -51.56 -16.62
CA LEU A 98 -23.55 -50.52 -15.81
C LEU A 98 -22.67 -50.09 -14.63
N TYR A 99 -22.03 -51.06 -13.97
CA TYR A 99 -21.07 -50.77 -12.91
C TYR A 99 -19.88 -49.96 -13.43
N LYS A 100 -19.29 -50.37 -14.57
CA LYS A 100 -18.16 -49.66 -15.19
C LYS A 100 -18.53 -48.23 -15.57
N GLU A 101 -19.70 -48.01 -16.16
CA GLU A 101 -20.20 -46.67 -16.50
C GLU A 101 -20.38 -45.80 -15.25
N SER A 102 -20.98 -46.35 -14.19
CA SER A 102 -21.12 -45.66 -12.90
C SER A 102 -19.77 -45.28 -12.30
N VAL A 103 -18.80 -46.21 -12.30
CA VAL A 103 -17.44 -45.96 -11.77
C VAL A 103 -16.72 -44.90 -12.61
N LEU A 104 -16.82 -44.95 -13.94
CA LEU A 104 -16.22 -43.95 -14.82
C LEU A 104 -16.82 -42.56 -14.59
N LYS A 105 -18.14 -42.47 -14.38
CA LYS A 105 -18.80 -41.21 -14.04
C LYS A 105 -18.31 -40.66 -12.69
N GLN A 106 -18.28 -41.49 -11.65
CA GLN A 106 -17.74 -41.09 -10.34
C GLN A 106 -16.28 -40.65 -10.42
N LYS A 107 -15.48 -41.33 -11.24
CA LYS A 107 -14.08 -40.96 -11.49
C LYS A 107 -13.98 -39.59 -12.15
N ALA A 108 -14.79 -39.31 -13.16
CA ALA A 108 -14.82 -38.01 -13.83
C ALA A 108 -15.23 -36.88 -12.87
N ASP A 109 -16.25 -37.11 -12.03
CA ASP A 109 -16.70 -36.14 -11.03
C ASP A 109 -15.57 -35.85 -10.01
N LYS A 110 -14.86 -36.89 -9.56
CA LYS A 110 -13.72 -36.75 -8.63
C LYS A 110 -12.52 -36.08 -9.28
N GLU A 111 -12.24 -36.35 -10.55
CA GLU A 111 -11.19 -35.65 -11.31
C GLU A 111 -11.52 -34.16 -11.44
N ALA A 112 -12.78 -33.80 -11.71
CA ALA A 112 -13.22 -32.41 -11.73
C ALA A 112 -13.01 -31.72 -10.37
N GLU A 113 -13.40 -32.36 -9.26
CA GLU A 113 -13.18 -31.86 -7.90
C GLU A 113 -11.68 -31.63 -7.61
N VAL A 114 -10.81 -32.57 -8.01
CA VAL A 114 -9.36 -32.44 -7.88
C VAL A 114 -8.82 -31.24 -8.67
N THR A 115 -9.31 -31.01 -9.89
CA THR A 115 -8.88 -29.84 -10.68
C THR A 115 -9.31 -28.53 -10.04
N GLU A 116 -10.51 -28.45 -9.48
CA GLU A 116 -11.00 -27.28 -8.76
C GLU A 116 -10.17 -27.00 -7.51
N LEU A 117 -9.89 -28.04 -6.72
CA LEU A 117 -9.05 -27.95 -5.53
C LEU A 117 -7.62 -27.51 -5.87
N LYS A 118 -7.00 -28.07 -6.93
CA LYS A 118 -5.69 -27.60 -7.43
C LYS A 118 -5.73 -26.12 -7.81
N GLY A 119 -6.80 -25.67 -8.45
CA GLY A 119 -7.00 -24.25 -8.77
C GLY A 119 -7.18 -23.35 -7.54
N LYS A 120 -7.81 -23.85 -6.47
CA LYS A 120 -7.89 -23.14 -5.18
C LYS A 120 -6.54 -23.07 -4.47
N VAL A 121 -5.79 -24.17 -4.46
CA VAL A 121 -4.43 -24.24 -3.87
C VAL A 121 -3.51 -23.22 -4.55
N ARG A 122 -3.43 -23.21 -5.88
CA ARG A 122 -2.60 -22.23 -6.62
C ARG A 122 -2.95 -20.78 -6.28
N ARG A 123 -4.25 -20.45 -6.25
CA ARG A 123 -4.71 -19.10 -5.87
C ARG A 123 -4.32 -18.74 -4.43
N MET A 124 -4.32 -19.70 -3.52
CA MET A 124 -3.90 -19.48 -2.14
C MET A 124 -2.38 -19.32 -2.02
N GLU A 125 -1.61 -20.11 -2.77
CA GLU A 125 -0.15 -19.97 -2.88
C GLU A 125 0.24 -18.60 -3.44
N ASP A 126 -0.41 -18.14 -4.52
CA ASP A 126 -0.16 -16.81 -5.09
C ASP A 126 -0.45 -15.67 -4.10
N ARG A 127 -1.54 -15.79 -3.34
CA ARG A 127 -1.88 -14.81 -2.27
C ARG A 127 -0.87 -14.85 -1.14
N LEU A 128 -0.36 -16.03 -0.78
CA LEU A 128 0.64 -16.18 0.27
C LEU A 128 1.97 -15.56 -0.17
N ASN A 129 2.42 -15.85 -1.39
CA ASN A 129 3.61 -15.25 -1.99
C ASN A 129 3.53 -13.72 -2.05
N LEU A 130 2.36 -13.16 -2.38
CA LEU A 130 2.16 -11.71 -2.40
C LEU A 130 2.27 -11.11 -0.98
N LYS A 131 1.69 -11.78 0.02
CA LYS A 131 1.80 -11.36 1.43
C LYS A 131 3.22 -11.47 1.96
N GLU A 132 3.96 -12.52 1.61
CA GLU A 132 5.38 -12.65 1.99
C GLU A 132 6.24 -11.55 1.39
N LYS A 133 6.05 -11.23 0.10
CA LYS A 133 6.71 -10.08 -0.53
C LYS A 133 6.38 -8.77 0.18
N GLY A 134 5.12 -8.58 0.59
CA GLY A 134 4.68 -7.43 1.38
C GLY A 134 5.34 -7.36 2.76
N LEU A 135 5.46 -8.49 3.45
CA LEU A 135 6.13 -8.59 4.75
C LEU A 135 7.63 -8.29 4.65
N LEU A 136 8.30 -8.79 3.61
CA LEU A 136 9.70 -8.50 3.35
C LEU A 136 9.92 -7.00 3.09
N ALA A 137 9.05 -6.36 2.31
CA ALA A 137 9.10 -4.92 2.08
C ALA A 137 8.91 -4.14 3.40
N PHE A 138 7.89 -4.51 4.18
CA PHE A 138 7.65 -3.89 5.49
C PHE A 138 8.83 -4.07 6.45
N GLY A 139 9.48 -5.24 6.46
CA GLY A 139 10.68 -5.50 7.25
C GLY A 139 11.86 -4.61 6.85
N ARG A 140 12.04 -4.32 5.56
CA ARG A 140 13.05 -3.37 5.08
C ARG A 140 12.75 -1.95 5.51
N ASP A 141 11.49 -1.52 5.42
CA ASP A 141 11.08 -0.18 5.86
C ASP A 141 11.24 -0.01 7.38
N ALA A 142 10.93 -1.05 8.16
CA ALA A 142 11.17 -1.08 9.60
C ALA A 142 12.67 -0.96 9.94
N LEU A 143 13.55 -1.65 9.20
CA LEU A 143 15.00 -1.53 9.35
C LEU A 143 15.50 -0.13 9.01
N LYS A 144 15.04 0.43 7.89
CA LYS A 144 15.38 1.80 7.45
C LYS A 144 14.95 2.83 8.48
N THR A 145 13.73 2.72 9.01
CA THR A 145 13.23 3.63 10.05
C THR A 145 13.99 3.46 11.37
N LYS A 146 14.38 2.24 11.74
CA LYS A 146 15.23 1.99 12.91
C LYS A 146 16.60 2.68 12.78
N LEU A 147 17.26 2.54 11.63
CA LEU A 147 18.53 3.24 11.35
C LEU A 147 18.39 4.77 11.44
N GLN A 148 17.30 5.32 10.88
CA GLN A 148 17.02 6.76 10.99
C GLN A 148 16.81 7.21 12.44
N ILE A 149 16.16 6.38 13.27
CA ILE A 149 15.99 6.66 14.69
C ILE A 149 17.34 6.68 15.41
N GLU A 150 18.21 5.71 15.13
CA GLU A 150 19.55 5.64 15.72
C GLU A 150 20.42 6.86 15.33
N GLU A 151 20.36 7.29 14.06
CA GLU A 151 21.03 8.52 13.58
C GLU A 151 20.51 9.77 14.27
N LEU A 152 19.18 9.89 14.43
CA LEU A 152 18.56 11.01 15.12
C LEU A 152 18.93 11.02 16.61
N GLN A 153 18.96 9.86 17.26
CA GLN A 153 19.39 9.75 18.66
C GLN A 153 20.84 10.18 18.83
N LYS A 154 21.73 9.81 17.90
CA LYS A 154 23.12 10.28 17.90
C LYS A 154 23.19 11.80 17.77
N ARG A 155 22.47 12.40 16.81
CA ARG A 155 22.41 13.87 16.66
C ARG A 155 21.87 14.57 17.90
N VAL A 156 20.87 14.00 18.56
CA VAL A 156 20.32 14.57 19.80
C VAL A 156 21.39 14.56 20.90
N LYS A 157 22.14 13.47 21.05
CA LYS A 157 23.25 13.41 22.02
C LYS A 157 24.32 14.47 21.72
N ASP A 158 24.76 14.56 20.46
CA ASP A 158 25.75 15.55 20.03
C ASP A 158 25.27 17.00 20.30
N LEU A 159 23.98 17.28 20.09
CA LEU A 159 23.40 18.59 20.36
C LEU A 159 23.31 18.90 21.86
N ILE A 160 23.00 17.91 22.70
CA ILE A 160 22.98 18.06 24.16
C ILE A 160 24.39 18.40 24.67
N GLU A 161 25.41 17.69 24.18
CA GLU A 161 26.81 17.95 24.54
C GLU A 161 27.23 19.38 24.15
N LYS A 162 26.95 19.81 22.92
CA LYS A 162 27.23 21.17 22.44
C LYS A 162 26.49 22.24 23.26
N ASN A 163 25.23 21.99 23.62
CA ASN A 163 24.48 22.94 24.44
C ASN A 163 25.14 23.09 25.82
N GLY A 164 25.58 21.99 26.43
CA GLY A 164 26.31 22.03 27.70
C GLY A 164 27.68 22.71 27.62
N GLU A 165 28.35 22.68 26.46
CA GLU A 165 29.55 23.49 26.21
C GLU A 165 29.25 24.98 26.10
N LEU A 166 28.19 25.34 25.37
CA LEU A 166 27.75 26.72 25.22
C LEU A 166 27.30 27.33 26.55
N GLU A 167 26.57 26.59 27.37
CA GLU A 167 26.17 27.03 28.72
C GLU A 167 27.38 27.31 29.61
N ARG A 168 28.40 26.42 29.58
CA ARG A 168 29.67 26.63 30.30
C ARG A 168 30.43 27.85 29.78
N SER A 169 30.49 28.02 28.45
CA SER A 169 31.14 29.16 27.82
C SER A 169 30.44 30.48 28.18
N LEU A 170 29.11 30.51 28.13
CA LEU A 170 28.28 31.65 28.52
C LEU A 170 28.52 32.02 29.99
N ALA A 171 28.52 31.04 30.89
CA ALA A 171 28.78 31.27 32.32
C ALA A 171 30.18 31.85 32.56
N THR A 172 31.18 31.40 31.79
CA THR A 172 32.54 31.94 31.86
C THR A 172 32.57 33.39 31.37
N TYR A 173 31.95 33.65 30.21
CA TYR A 173 31.89 34.98 29.61
C TYR A 173 31.13 35.98 30.49
N SER A 174 30.00 35.59 31.08
CA SER A 174 29.24 36.45 32.00
C SER A 174 30.05 36.78 33.25
N SER A 175 30.74 35.79 33.84
CA SER A 175 31.61 36.02 35.00
C SER A 175 32.76 36.98 34.67
N ASP A 176 33.40 36.82 33.52
CA ASP A 176 34.49 37.70 33.09
C ASP A 176 34.00 39.12 32.74
N ALA A 177 32.82 39.23 32.14
CA ALA A 177 32.17 40.52 31.90
C ALA A 177 31.86 41.23 33.23
N GLU A 178 31.27 40.55 34.21
CA GLU A 178 31.02 41.11 35.54
C GLU A 178 32.30 41.57 36.23
N ARG A 179 33.38 40.77 36.15
CA ARG A 179 34.68 41.16 36.70
C ARG A 179 35.25 42.40 36.03
N LYS A 180 35.17 42.50 34.70
CA LYS A 180 35.59 43.70 33.95
C LYS A 180 34.75 44.91 34.34
N LEU A 181 33.43 44.76 34.46
CA LEU A 181 32.53 45.83 34.87
C LEU A 181 32.89 46.35 36.27
N ARG A 182 33.09 45.45 37.24
CA ARG A 182 33.54 45.83 38.60
C ARG A 182 34.87 46.57 38.60
N ARG A 183 35.85 46.11 37.80
CA ARG A 183 37.13 46.82 37.65
C ARG A 183 36.96 48.22 37.08
N SER A 184 36.15 48.36 36.03
CA SER A 184 35.86 49.67 35.44
C SER A 184 35.14 50.59 36.42
N HIS A 185 34.22 50.05 37.24
CA HIS A 185 33.51 50.83 38.25
C HIS A 185 34.45 51.35 39.34
N MET A 186 35.33 50.50 39.87
CA MET A 186 36.35 50.93 40.84
C MET A 186 37.31 51.99 40.25
N GLU A 187 37.63 51.89 38.95
CA GLU A 187 38.46 52.91 38.29
C GLU A 187 37.71 54.23 38.11
N ILE A 188 36.42 54.18 37.75
CA ILE A 188 35.54 55.37 37.71
C ILE A 188 35.46 56.01 39.10
N GLU A 189 35.25 55.24 40.17
CA GLU A 189 35.23 55.75 41.54
C GLU A 189 36.54 56.45 41.90
N ARG A 190 37.69 55.81 41.64
CA ARG A 190 39.02 56.41 41.86
C ARG A 190 39.24 57.69 41.08
N LEU A 191 38.84 57.71 39.80
CA LEU A 191 38.94 58.91 38.97
C LEU A 191 38.00 60.01 39.46
N SER A 192 36.80 59.65 39.95
CA SER A 192 35.85 60.59 40.54
C SER A 192 36.37 61.19 41.85
N GLU A 193 37.02 60.40 42.70
CA GLU A 193 37.66 60.88 43.93
C GLU A 193 38.84 61.80 43.61
N ARG A 194 39.66 61.43 42.62
CA ARG A 194 40.75 62.28 42.13
C ARG A 194 40.22 63.60 41.57
N LEU A 195 39.15 63.56 40.79
CA LEU A 195 38.48 64.76 40.28
C LEU A 195 37.93 65.60 41.42
N SER A 196 37.17 65.01 42.35
CA SER A 196 36.62 65.70 43.52
C SER A 196 37.71 66.36 44.36
N ASN A 197 38.81 65.66 44.62
CA ASN A 197 39.98 66.20 45.32
C ASN A 197 40.66 67.33 44.53
N ARG A 198 40.76 67.21 43.21
CA ARG A 198 41.29 68.26 42.35
C ARG A 198 40.37 69.48 42.32
N THR A 199 39.06 69.27 42.24
CA THR A 199 38.05 70.34 42.28
C THR A 199 38.04 71.03 43.65
N ARG A 200 38.18 70.30 44.76
CA ARG A 200 38.37 70.90 46.09
C ARG A 200 39.63 71.73 46.16
N ARG A 201 40.77 71.21 45.66
CA ARG A 201 42.01 72.00 45.58
C ARG A 201 41.85 73.25 44.73
N ILE A 202 41.15 73.18 43.59
CA ILE A 202 40.84 74.35 42.75
C ILE A 202 39.93 75.32 43.50
N GLN A 203 38.92 74.83 44.22
CA GLN A 203 38.05 75.68 45.05
C GLN A 203 38.81 76.34 46.20
N ASP A 204 39.75 75.64 46.84
CA ASP A 204 40.63 76.19 47.87
C ASP A 204 41.60 77.23 47.28
N PHE A 205 42.12 76.98 46.08
CA PHE A 205 42.92 77.93 45.31
C PHE A 205 42.08 79.17 44.91
N ASP A 206 40.85 78.98 44.44
CA ASP A 206 39.88 80.05 44.14
C ASP A 206 39.48 80.81 45.41
N ARG A 207 39.46 80.17 46.57
CA ARG A 207 39.20 80.81 47.87
C ARG A 207 40.36 81.71 48.29
N GLN A 208 41.59 81.25 48.08
CA GLN A 208 42.82 82.04 48.27
C GLN A 208 42.93 83.18 47.25
N TYR A 209 42.48 82.97 46.00
CA TYR A 209 42.42 84.01 44.98
C TYR A 209 41.28 85.01 45.23
N ARG A 210 40.15 84.62 45.84
CA ARG A 210 39.09 85.57 46.26
C ARG A 210 39.51 86.50 47.40
N GLU A 211 40.55 86.16 48.17
CA GLU A 211 41.19 87.07 49.13
C GLU A 211 42.20 88.03 48.48
N TYR A 212 42.46 87.92 47.17
CA TYR A 212 43.35 88.80 46.41
C TYR A 212 42.72 89.25 45.08
N GLU A 213 41.75 90.17 45.21
CA GLU A 213 41.41 91.24 44.25
C GLU A 213 40.81 90.88 42.85
N PRO A 214 40.36 91.86 42.03
CA PRO A 214 38.96 92.12 41.71
C PRO A 214 38.49 91.59 40.33
N GLU A 215 37.16 91.65 40.16
CA GLU A 215 36.33 91.32 38.99
C GLU A 215 37.00 91.29 37.61
N ARG A 216 37.02 90.11 36.97
CA ARG A 216 36.89 90.01 35.50
C ARG A 216 36.00 88.86 35.04
N LYS A 217 35.29 89.20 33.97
CA LYS A 217 34.13 88.57 33.35
C LYS A 217 34.41 87.14 32.87
N ARG A 218 33.42 86.27 33.09
CA ARG A 218 33.27 84.97 32.43
C ARG A 218 32.88 85.21 30.97
N GLN A 219 33.61 84.61 30.04
CA GLN A 219 33.18 84.41 28.66
C GLN A 219 33.09 82.90 28.38
N HIS A 220 32.02 82.58 27.66
CA HIS A 220 31.53 81.28 27.24
C HIS A 220 32.57 80.35 26.60
N SER A 221 32.46 79.06 26.90
CA SER A 221 33.01 77.98 26.08
C SER A 221 32.09 76.74 26.14
N ASP A 222 30.96 76.80 25.46
CA ASP A 222 30.04 75.66 25.27
C ASP A 222 29.80 75.44 23.75
N GLN A 223 30.88 75.31 22.97
CA GLN A 223 30.79 75.12 21.51
C GLN A 223 31.56 73.91 20.97
N ASN A 224 32.25 73.13 21.83
CA ASN A 224 33.08 72.01 21.36
C ASN A 224 32.42 70.62 21.50
N ASN A 225 31.25 70.49 22.13
CA ASN A 225 30.59 69.20 22.28
C ASN A 225 29.58 68.91 21.16
N ASP A 226 28.85 69.93 20.68
CA ASP A 226 27.84 69.73 19.62
C ASP A 226 28.47 69.34 18.27
N ASP A 227 29.68 69.81 17.97
CA ASP A 227 30.40 69.48 16.72
C ASP A 227 30.91 68.02 16.70
N ASN A 228 31.27 67.45 17.86
CA ASN A 228 31.70 66.05 17.97
C ASN A 228 30.49 65.09 17.88
N ASP A 229 29.36 65.45 18.46
CA ASP A 229 28.13 64.66 18.37
C ASP A 229 27.55 64.69 16.94
N ALA A 230 27.63 65.85 16.26
CA ALA A 230 27.24 65.96 14.86
C ALA A 230 28.17 65.18 13.92
N ALA A 231 29.48 65.21 14.16
CA ALA A 231 30.45 64.44 13.37
C ALA A 231 30.28 62.92 13.55
N THR A 232 30.07 62.45 14.78
CA THR A 232 29.85 61.02 15.07
C THR A 232 28.52 60.51 14.51
N LEU A 233 27.47 61.34 14.54
CA LEU A 233 26.18 61.04 13.89
C LEU A 233 26.31 60.97 12.36
N ALA A 234 27.08 61.86 11.74
CA ALA A 234 27.35 61.84 10.32
C ALA A 234 28.11 60.56 9.90
N GLU A 235 29.14 60.16 10.66
CA GLU A 235 29.87 58.92 10.42
C GLU A 235 28.97 57.67 10.55
N HIS A 236 28.06 57.65 11.54
CA HIS A 236 27.10 56.55 11.69
C HIS A 236 26.08 56.52 10.54
N ALA A 237 25.61 57.67 10.08
CA ALA A 237 24.70 57.75 8.93
C ALA A 237 25.36 57.23 7.64
N ASP A 238 26.63 57.56 7.42
CA ASP A 238 27.41 57.06 6.28
C ASP A 238 27.68 55.54 6.38
N MET A 239 27.96 55.02 7.57
CA MET A 239 28.09 53.58 7.79
C MET A 239 26.78 52.83 7.49
N LEU A 240 25.64 53.29 8.03
CA LEU A 240 24.34 52.69 7.73
C LEU A 240 23.98 52.79 6.24
N GLY A 241 24.32 53.90 5.58
CA GLY A 241 24.13 54.06 4.13
C GLY A 241 24.91 53.02 3.32
N ASN A 242 26.15 52.75 3.71
CA ASN A 242 26.99 51.73 3.08
C ASN A 242 26.48 50.30 3.33
N GLU A 243 25.98 50.02 4.53
CA GLU A 243 25.34 48.73 4.85
C GLU A 243 24.06 48.50 4.05
N LEU A 244 23.22 49.54 3.93
CA LEU A 244 22.01 49.50 3.11
C LEU A 244 22.34 49.25 1.63
N LEU A 245 23.38 49.89 1.10
CA LEU A 245 23.86 49.68 -0.26
C LEU A 245 24.31 48.23 -0.50
N ARG A 246 25.03 47.64 0.47
CA ARG A 246 25.43 46.23 0.43
C ARG A 246 24.24 45.29 0.43
N LEU A 247 23.24 45.55 1.27
CA LEU A 247 22.03 44.74 1.34
C LEU A 247 21.24 44.82 0.03
N LEU A 248 21.11 46.02 -0.55
CA LEU A 248 20.42 46.22 -1.82
C LEU A 248 21.11 45.51 -2.98
N CYS A 249 22.44 45.59 -3.05
CA CYS A 249 23.22 44.90 -4.05
C CYS A 249 23.11 43.37 -3.91
N PHE A 250 23.08 42.87 -2.67
CA PHE A 250 22.82 41.45 -2.39
C PHE A 250 21.46 41.00 -2.91
N CYS A 251 20.39 41.74 -2.57
CA CYS A 251 19.03 41.40 -3.01
C CYS A 251 18.91 41.41 -4.54
N GLN A 252 19.52 42.39 -5.21
CA GLN A 252 19.54 42.45 -6.68
C GLN A 252 20.27 41.24 -7.29
N LYS A 253 21.45 40.87 -6.76
CA LYS A 253 22.18 39.67 -7.21
C LYS A 253 21.39 38.39 -7.04
N ALA A 254 20.67 38.24 -5.92
CA ALA A 254 19.85 37.07 -5.66
C ALA A 254 18.66 36.99 -6.65
N VAL A 255 17.99 38.11 -6.90
CA VAL A 255 16.89 38.19 -7.88
C VAL A 255 17.39 37.91 -9.30
N ASP A 256 18.50 38.51 -9.72
CA ASP A 256 19.07 38.29 -11.06
C ASP A 256 19.49 36.83 -11.27
N PHE A 257 20.03 36.17 -10.24
CA PHE A 257 20.34 34.75 -10.28
C PHE A 257 19.09 33.89 -10.38
N LEU A 258 18.09 34.12 -9.54
CA LEU A 258 16.83 33.37 -9.56
C LEU A 258 16.11 33.53 -10.89
N GLN A 259 16.14 34.72 -11.48
CA GLN A 259 15.56 34.99 -12.79
C GLN A 259 16.28 34.21 -13.89
N ARG A 260 17.63 34.23 -13.93
CA ARG A 260 18.42 33.42 -14.88
C ARG A 260 18.20 31.92 -14.70
N TYR A 261 18.08 31.46 -13.46
CA TYR A 261 17.78 30.07 -13.16
C TYR A 261 16.40 29.68 -13.71
N ASN A 262 15.39 30.50 -13.49
CA ASN A 262 14.02 30.24 -13.95
C ASN A 262 13.89 30.31 -15.48
N ASP A 263 14.59 31.26 -16.12
CA ASP A 263 14.64 31.37 -17.58
C ASP A 263 15.33 30.12 -18.19
N SER A 264 16.39 29.60 -17.54
CA SER A 264 17.07 28.37 -17.98
C SER A 264 16.24 27.09 -17.80
N THR A 265 15.35 27.03 -16.80
CA THR A 265 14.43 25.90 -16.58
C THR A 265 13.20 25.91 -17.48
N LEU A 266 12.83 27.07 -18.03
CA LEU A 266 11.81 27.19 -19.06
C LEU A 266 12.28 26.65 -20.43
N ASP A 267 13.54 26.88 -20.80
CA ASP A 267 14.14 26.32 -22.04
C ASP A 267 14.28 24.78 -22.01
N LEU A 268 14.41 24.19 -20.81
CA LEU A 268 14.47 22.73 -20.59
C LEU A 268 13.17 21.99 -20.98
N ARG A 269 12.04 22.70 -21.11
CA ARG A 269 10.77 22.08 -21.54
C ARG A 269 10.66 21.95 -23.06
N PHE A 270 11.56 22.57 -23.83
CA PHE A 270 11.47 22.66 -25.29
C PHE A 270 12.73 22.24 -26.07
N SER A 271 13.85 21.89 -25.42
CA SER A 271 15.08 21.52 -26.10
C SER A 271 15.71 20.22 -25.58
N THR A 272 15.85 19.24 -26.46
CA THR A 272 16.63 18.01 -26.26
C THR A 272 18.13 18.30 -26.27
N ILE A 273 18.82 17.79 -25.23
CA ILE A 273 20.23 17.37 -25.22
C ILE A 273 21.24 18.43 -25.69
N GLY A 274 21.85 19.11 -24.72
CA GLY A 274 23.21 19.65 -24.83
C GLY A 274 23.32 21.16 -25.01
N ALA A 275 23.35 21.91 -23.90
CA ALA A 275 24.08 23.19 -23.76
C ALA A 275 23.85 23.82 -22.37
N HIS A 276 24.39 23.26 -21.28
CA HIS A 276 24.43 23.99 -20.01
C HIS A 276 25.75 23.74 -19.26
N GLU A 277 26.85 24.23 -19.83
CA GLU A 277 28.13 24.35 -19.11
C GLU A 277 28.26 25.69 -18.34
N ASP A 278 27.33 26.64 -18.52
CA ASP A 278 27.54 28.02 -18.05
C ASP A 278 26.73 28.47 -16.81
N LEU A 279 25.85 27.63 -16.25
CA LEU A 279 25.15 27.99 -15.00
C LEU A 279 26.04 27.68 -13.78
N GLN A 280 27.14 28.43 -13.65
CA GLN A 280 27.97 28.37 -12.45
C GLN A 280 27.21 28.93 -11.26
N LEU A 281 26.95 28.10 -10.26
CA LEU A 281 26.44 28.53 -8.96
C LEU A 281 27.39 29.61 -8.40
N PRO A 282 26.89 30.81 -8.08
CA PRO A 282 27.74 31.84 -7.49
C PRO A 282 28.29 31.33 -6.17
N LYS A 283 29.62 31.41 -6.01
CA LYS A 283 30.31 30.95 -4.80
C LYS A 283 29.82 31.67 -3.54
N THR A 284 29.42 32.93 -3.69
CA THR A 284 28.78 33.74 -2.65
C THR A 284 27.81 34.75 -3.29
N PHE A 285 26.75 35.10 -2.56
CA PHE A 285 25.88 36.23 -2.91
C PHE A 285 26.33 37.54 -2.26
N ILE A 286 27.34 37.50 -1.40
CA ILE A 286 27.92 38.68 -0.74
C ILE A 286 28.54 39.59 -1.81
N PRO A 287 28.11 40.86 -1.93
CA PRO A 287 28.68 41.78 -2.92
C PRO A 287 30.15 42.05 -2.66
N THR A 288 30.97 42.01 -3.72
CA THR A 288 32.35 42.49 -3.67
C THR A 288 32.40 44.00 -3.85
N GLU A 289 33.52 44.64 -3.49
CA GLU A 289 33.69 46.09 -3.69
C GLU A 289 33.51 46.53 -5.15
N GLN A 290 33.89 45.69 -6.11
CA GLN A 290 33.67 45.95 -7.54
C GLN A 290 32.19 45.90 -7.94
N ASP A 291 31.38 45.10 -7.24
CA ASP A 291 29.93 45.03 -7.49
C ASP A 291 29.24 46.29 -6.94
N LEU A 292 29.66 46.76 -5.77
CA LEU A 292 29.15 47.97 -5.14
C LEU A 292 29.45 49.21 -5.98
N LEU A 293 30.64 49.27 -6.61
CA LEU A 293 31.01 50.37 -7.52
C LEU A 293 30.19 50.39 -8.81
N LYS A 294 29.68 49.24 -9.26
CA LYS A 294 28.84 49.11 -10.46
C LYS A 294 27.34 49.23 -10.14
N PHE A 295 26.97 49.16 -8.87
CA PHE A 295 25.58 49.13 -8.43
C PHE A 295 25.00 50.55 -8.36
N ASP A 296 24.01 50.81 -9.21
CA ASP A 296 23.29 52.09 -9.24
C ASP A 296 22.08 52.03 -8.31
N SER A 297 22.23 52.54 -7.09
CA SER A 297 21.18 52.53 -6.06
C SER A 297 19.92 53.29 -6.48
N ARG A 298 20.00 54.23 -7.44
CA ARG A 298 18.85 55.00 -7.92
C ARG A 298 17.93 54.20 -8.85
N LYS A 299 18.43 53.10 -9.41
CA LYS A 299 17.66 52.20 -10.28
C LYS A 299 17.04 51.03 -9.51
N CYS A 300 17.32 50.94 -8.21
CA CYS A 300 16.94 49.81 -7.37
C CYS A 300 15.85 50.24 -6.38
N ASP A 301 14.60 50.17 -6.82
CA ASP A 301 13.44 50.39 -5.95
C ASP A 301 13.12 49.11 -5.18
N LEU A 302 13.15 49.16 -3.84
CA LEU A 302 12.83 48.03 -2.97
C LEU A 302 11.44 47.46 -3.26
N ALA A 303 10.46 48.31 -3.58
CA ALA A 303 9.10 47.86 -3.84
C ALA A 303 9.03 47.03 -5.13
N VAL A 304 9.81 47.41 -6.15
CA VAL A 304 9.94 46.68 -7.42
C VAL A 304 10.69 45.37 -7.23
N LEU A 305 11.76 45.38 -6.41
CA LEU A 305 12.51 44.18 -6.04
C LEU A 305 11.65 43.17 -5.29
N ASP A 306 10.86 43.63 -4.31
CA ASP A 306 9.98 42.78 -3.51
C ASP A 306 8.89 42.15 -4.38
N GLN A 307 8.26 42.95 -5.27
CA GLN A 307 7.29 42.42 -6.24
C GLN A 307 7.90 41.37 -7.18
N ARG A 308 9.13 41.59 -7.67
CA ARG A 308 9.85 40.61 -8.50
C ARG A 308 10.14 39.32 -7.73
N PHE A 309 10.59 39.43 -6.50
CA PHE A 309 10.90 38.29 -5.65
C PHE A 309 9.65 37.45 -5.33
N VAL A 310 8.54 38.11 -4.95
CA VAL A 310 7.24 37.45 -4.70
C VAL A 310 6.71 36.78 -5.98
N THR A 311 6.89 37.40 -7.14
CA THR A 311 6.47 36.82 -8.43
C THR A 311 7.26 35.57 -8.77
N LEU A 312 8.59 35.60 -8.59
CA LEU A 312 9.46 34.43 -8.78
C LEU A 312 9.12 33.30 -7.80
N LEU A 313 8.88 33.61 -6.51
CA LEU A 313 8.48 32.61 -5.52
C LEU A 313 7.12 31.96 -5.82
N ARG A 314 6.12 32.73 -6.27
CA ARG A 314 4.82 32.16 -6.66
C ARG A 314 4.91 31.22 -7.87
N GLN A 315 5.86 31.45 -8.77
CA GLN A 315 6.10 30.53 -9.88
C GLN A 315 6.68 29.20 -9.38
N VAL A 316 7.57 29.24 -8.38
CA VAL A 316 8.12 28.04 -7.73
C VAL A 316 7.05 27.29 -6.90
N GLU A 317 6.13 27.98 -6.23
CA GLU A 317 5.04 27.33 -5.45
C GLU A 317 4.01 26.60 -6.32
N ASN A 318 3.82 27.04 -7.58
CA ASN A 318 2.89 26.41 -8.51
C ASN A 318 3.53 25.23 -9.26
N GLU A 319 4.86 25.14 -9.32
CA GLU A 319 5.54 23.92 -9.71
C GLU A 319 5.45 22.91 -8.56
N LYS A 320 4.92 21.71 -8.85
CA LYS A 320 4.95 20.57 -7.91
C LYS A 320 6.39 20.08 -7.76
N SER A 321 7.25 20.89 -7.18
CA SER A 321 8.61 20.51 -6.82
C SER A 321 8.56 19.72 -5.51
N ASP A 322 9.09 18.50 -5.56
CA ASP A 322 9.39 17.67 -4.39
C ASP A 322 10.47 18.39 -3.56
N ASP A 323 10.04 19.35 -2.75
CA ASP A 323 10.95 20.22 -2.03
C ASP A 323 11.36 19.59 -0.68
N THR A 324 12.63 19.20 -0.61
CA THR A 324 13.29 18.43 0.45
C THR A 324 13.36 19.15 1.82
N PHE A 325 12.79 20.35 1.95
CA PHE A 325 12.89 21.20 3.14
C PHE A 325 11.56 21.75 3.66
N ARG A 326 10.43 21.07 3.45
CA ARG A 326 9.22 21.37 4.25
C ARG A 326 9.32 20.78 5.65
N PHE A 327 9.44 21.66 6.64
CA PHE A 327 9.23 21.38 8.06
C PHE A 327 8.03 20.43 8.25
N ARG A 328 8.28 19.31 8.94
CA ARG A 328 7.34 18.20 9.23
C ARG A 328 6.14 18.60 10.14
N ARG A 329 5.35 19.61 9.78
CA ARG A 329 4.06 19.90 10.44
C ARG A 329 2.85 19.56 9.57
N GLY A 330 2.88 19.80 8.25
CA GLY A 330 1.70 19.57 7.39
C GLY A 330 1.42 18.10 7.00
N GLY A 331 2.46 17.25 6.94
CA GLY A 331 2.30 15.86 6.48
C GLY A 331 1.52 14.96 7.45
N LYS A 332 1.75 15.12 8.76
CA LYS A 332 0.99 14.41 9.80
C LYS A 332 -0.47 14.85 9.83
N GLU A 333 -0.73 16.14 9.66
CA GLU A 333 -2.09 16.67 9.67
C GLU A 333 -2.88 16.21 8.46
N GLN A 334 -2.29 16.20 7.26
CA GLN A 334 -2.94 15.64 6.07
C GLN A 334 -3.12 14.12 6.13
N GLN A 335 -2.18 13.38 6.73
CA GLN A 335 -2.37 11.94 6.98
C GLN A 335 -3.49 11.70 7.98
N LEU A 336 -3.54 12.44 9.09
CA LEU A 336 -4.59 12.36 10.10
C LEU A 336 -5.95 12.78 9.53
N LEU A 337 -6.00 13.76 8.62
CA LEU A 337 -7.22 14.15 7.92
C LEU A 337 -7.71 13.06 6.95
N LYS A 338 -6.80 12.43 6.20
CA LYS A 338 -7.13 11.28 5.34
C LYS A 338 -7.60 10.08 6.17
N GLU A 339 -6.94 9.81 7.29
CA GLU A 339 -7.30 8.72 8.20
C GLU A 339 -8.65 8.99 8.90
N ASN A 340 -8.90 10.23 9.33
CA ASN A 340 -10.22 10.64 9.84
C ASN A 340 -11.31 10.49 8.78
N ALA A 341 -11.05 10.86 7.52
CA ALA A 341 -12.01 10.71 6.43
C ALA A 341 -12.34 9.23 6.18
N ILE A 342 -11.34 8.34 6.23
CA ILE A 342 -11.53 6.89 6.10
C ILE A 342 -12.32 6.33 7.29
N LEU A 343 -11.99 6.75 8.52
CA LEU A 343 -12.70 6.31 9.72
C LEU A 343 -14.16 6.80 9.74
N ARG A 344 -14.43 8.04 9.33
CA ARG A 344 -15.80 8.57 9.18
C ARG A 344 -16.60 7.79 8.15
N LYS A 345 -15.98 7.41 7.03
CA LYS A 345 -16.64 6.57 6.01
C LYS A 345 -16.98 5.18 6.57
N LYS A 346 -16.04 4.54 7.28
CA LYS A 346 -16.28 3.25 7.95
C LYS A 346 -17.38 3.31 9.01
N LEU A 347 -17.44 4.41 9.78
CA LEU A 347 -18.50 4.64 10.76
C LEU A 347 -19.87 4.75 10.07
N ALA A 348 -19.96 5.55 9.00
CA ALA A 348 -21.21 5.69 8.24
C ALA A 348 -21.67 4.38 7.59
N ASP A 349 -20.74 3.54 7.12
CA ASP A 349 -21.07 2.21 6.59
C ASP A 349 -21.58 1.27 7.70
N LYS A 350 -21.01 1.35 8.90
CA LYS A 350 -21.49 0.60 10.08
C LYS A 350 -22.84 1.10 10.59
N ASP A 351 -23.10 2.41 10.56
CA ASP A 351 -24.41 2.96 10.92
C ASP A 351 -25.51 2.53 9.93
N LYS A 352 -25.19 2.42 8.64
CA LYS A 352 -26.09 1.84 7.64
C LYS A 352 -26.37 0.36 7.90
N GLU A 353 -25.34 -0.40 8.28
CA GLU A 353 -25.48 -1.81 8.65
C GLU A 353 -26.38 -1.97 9.89
N ILE A 354 -26.20 -1.13 10.91
CA ILE A 354 -27.06 -1.09 12.11
C ILE A 354 -28.49 -0.67 11.75
N ALA A 355 -28.68 0.32 10.88
CA ALA A 355 -30.00 0.74 10.43
C ALA A 355 -30.72 -0.36 9.65
N ASN A 356 -30.00 -1.13 8.84
CA ASN A 356 -30.55 -2.30 8.14
C ASN A 356 -30.91 -3.42 9.12
N LEU A 357 -30.07 -3.67 10.12
CA LEU A 357 -30.38 -4.64 11.18
C LEU A 357 -31.59 -4.21 12.01
N LYS A 358 -31.75 -2.92 12.33
CA LYS A 358 -32.95 -2.38 13.01
C LYS A 358 -34.22 -2.51 12.18
N LYS A 359 -34.13 -2.53 10.84
CA LYS A 359 -35.27 -2.81 9.95
C LYS A 359 -35.62 -4.30 9.86
N LEU A 360 -34.67 -5.18 10.16
CA LEU A 360 -34.83 -6.64 10.18
C LEU A 360 -35.32 -7.17 11.53
N VAL A 361 -35.21 -6.37 12.60
CA VAL A 361 -35.84 -6.66 13.89
C VAL A 361 -37.27 -6.10 13.85
N PRO A 362 -38.32 -6.93 13.77
CA PRO A 362 -39.69 -6.44 13.93
C PRO A 362 -39.79 -5.81 15.32
N HIS A 363 -40.40 -4.61 15.38
CA HIS A 363 -40.79 -3.99 16.64
C HIS A 363 -41.59 -5.01 17.46
N THR A 364 -40.95 -5.65 18.44
CA THR A 364 -41.66 -6.22 19.57
C THR A 364 -42.16 -5.03 20.37
N ASP A 365 -43.41 -4.66 20.11
CA ASP A 365 -44.14 -3.67 20.87
C ASP A 365 -44.01 -3.97 22.37
N GLU A 366 -43.22 -3.16 23.08
CA GLU A 366 -43.18 -3.15 24.55
C GLU A 366 -44.55 -2.81 25.18
N LYS A 367 -45.56 -2.46 24.36
CA LYS A 367 -46.96 -2.29 24.79
C LYS A 367 -47.75 -3.59 24.96
N ALA A 368 -47.25 -4.74 24.53
CA ALA A 368 -47.96 -6.01 24.68
C ALA A 368 -47.70 -6.72 26.03
N MET A 369 -46.61 -6.38 26.75
CA MET A 369 -46.31 -7.01 28.05
C MET A 369 -46.95 -6.32 29.27
N SER A 370 -47.55 -5.14 29.11
CA SER A 370 -48.20 -4.43 30.23
C SER A 370 -49.71 -4.69 30.37
N ARG A 371 -50.31 -5.53 29.52
CA ARG A 371 -51.78 -5.75 29.47
C ARG A 371 -52.27 -7.15 29.82
N THR A 372 -51.38 -8.08 30.21
CA THR A 372 -51.76 -9.43 30.65
C THR A 372 -51.71 -9.63 32.17
N MET A 373 -51.41 -8.58 32.95
CA MET A 373 -51.37 -8.64 34.43
C MET A 373 -52.44 -7.75 35.09
N SER A 374 -53.60 -7.59 34.45
CA SER A 374 -54.72 -6.92 35.10
C SER A 374 -56.06 -7.61 34.81
N LEU A 375 -56.61 -8.18 35.89
CA LEU A 375 -58.00 -8.53 36.21
C LEU A 375 -58.40 -10.01 36.03
N PRO A 376 -59.32 -10.52 36.86
CA PRO A 376 -59.58 -10.30 38.30
C PRO A 376 -59.15 -11.49 39.18
#